data_AF-A0A314UAX6-F1
#
_entry.id   AF-A0A314UAX6-F1
#
_cell.length_a   1.000
_cell.length_b   1.000
_cell.length_c   1.000
_cell.angle_alpha   90.00
_cell.angle_beta   90.00
_cell.angle_gamma   90.00
#
_symmetry.space_group_name_H-M   'P 1'
#
loop_
_entity.id
_entity.type
_entity.pdbx_description
1 polymer ?
#
loop_
_entity_poly.entity_id
_entity_poly.type
_entity_poly.pdbx_seq_one_letter_code
_entity_poly.pdbx_strand_id
1 'polypeptide(L)'
;MVFGASRISKLLSHLPFSDHCGAAMTIVYEAHASLEDPIYGCVSQIFALQQHVVNFEAQLASLHDQVVQSFLYDSLVETSSNTMPLLNSSHINNVGAT
;
A
#
# COMPACT_ATOMS: atom_id res chain seq x y z
N MET A 1 22.81 -19.77 16.55
CA MET A 1 22.95 -18.84 17.68
C MET A 1 24.18 -17.97 17.43
N VAL A 2 23.99 -16.76 16.90
CA VAL A 2 25.05 -15.94 16.29
C VAL A 2 25.94 -15.22 17.33
N PHE A 3 25.48 -15.06 18.57
CA PHE A 3 26.19 -14.30 19.59
C PHE A 3 26.76 -15.20 20.69
N GLY A 4 28.07 -15.42 20.67
CA GLY A 4 28.80 -16.02 21.79
C GLY A 4 29.22 -14.95 22.81
N ALA A 5 29.35 -15.33 24.08
CA ALA A 5 29.71 -14.43 25.19
C ALA A 5 30.98 -13.59 24.91
N SER A 6 31.97 -14.16 24.21
CA SER A 6 33.21 -13.46 23.86
C SER A 6 33.01 -12.34 22.85
N ARG A 7 32.08 -12.48 21.88
CA ARG A 7 31.77 -11.42 20.91
C ARG A 7 31.01 -10.28 21.58
N ILE A 8 30.08 -10.62 22.48
CA ILE A 8 29.33 -9.64 23.25
C ILE A 8 30.28 -8.85 24.16
N SER A 9 31.13 -9.55 24.91
CA SER A 9 32.12 -8.93 25.81
C SER A 9 33.06 -8.00 25.04
N LYS A 10 33.52 -8.44 23.85
CA LYS A 10 34.31 -7.60 22.95
C LYS A 10 33.53 -6.41 22.39
N LEU A 11 32.28 -6.56 21.98
CA LEU A 11 31.47 -5.46 21.47
C LEU A 11 31.26 -4.39 22.56
N LEU A 12 30.88 -4.81 23.77
CA LEU A 12 30.68 -3.92 24.89
C LEU A 12 31.98 -3.21 25.29
N SER A 13 33.14 -3.89 25.29
CA SER A 13 34.41 -3.25 25.66
C SER A 13 34.84 -2.08 24.74
N HIS A 14 34.26 -1.94 23.55
CA HIS A 14 34.56 -0.84 22.62
C HIS A 14 33.55 0.31 22.72
N LEU A 15 32.51 0.16 23.53
CA LEU A 15 31.49 1.18 23.74
C LEU A 15 31.74 1.92 25.07
N PRO A 16 31.38 3.21 25.17
CA PRO A 16 31.33 3.87 26.46
C PRO A 16 30.26 3.21 27.35
N PHE A 17 30.47 3.25 28.66
CA PHE A 17 29.58 2.56 29.62
C PHE A 17 28.11 3.02 29.54
N SER A 18 27.87 4.29 29.16
CA SER A 18 26.52 4.82 28.94
C SER A 18 25.70 4.02 27.92
N ASP A 19 26.38 3.43 26.94
CA ASP A 19 25.74 2.82 25.77
C ASP A 19 25.62 1.29 25.94
N HIS A 20 26.24 0.73 26.99
CA HIS A 20 26.21 -0.71 27.26
C HIS A 20 24.79 -1.25 27.42
N CYS A 21 23.92 -0.51 28.11
CA CYS A 21 22.54 -0.93 28.31
C CYS A 21 21.79 -1.02 26.98
N GLY A 22 21.92 0.01 26.14
CA GLY A 22 21.32 0.04 24.80
C GLY A 22 21.84 -1.09 23.92
N ALA A 23 23.16 -1.27 23.87
CA ALA A 23 23.78 -2.34 23.10
C ALA A 23 23.35 -3.74 23.58
N ALA A 24 23.29 -3.96 24.90
CA ALA A 24 22.81 -5.22 25.45
C ALA A 24 21.36 -5.52 25.07
N MET A 25 20.48 -4.52 25.11
CA MET A 25 19.09 -4.66 24.67
C MET A 25 19.00 -5.05 23.19
N THR A 26 19.75 -4.37 22.32
CA THR A 26 19.77 -4.69 20.88
C THR A 26 20.26 -6.12 20.63
N ILE A 27 21.34 -6.54 21.29
CA ILE A 27 21.89 -7.89 21.14
C ILE A 27 20.87 -8.94 21.60
N VAL A 28 20.19 -8.71 22.73
CA VAL A 28 19.16 -9.63 23.24
C VAL A 28 18.00 -9.71 22.26
N TYR A 29 17.54 -8.58 21.72
CA TYR A 29 16.47 -8.56 20.73
C TYR A 29 16.85 -9.32 19.45
N GLU A 30 18.05 -9.10 18.90
CA GLU A 30 18.52 -9.82 17.70
C GLU A 30 18.68 -11.33 17.95
N ALA A 31 19.15 -11.70 19.14
CA ALA A 31 19.25 -13.09 19.55
C ALA A 31 17.87 -13.74 19.67
N HIS A 32 16.90 -13.03 20.25
CA HIS A 32 15.51 -13.49 20.36
C HIS A 32 14.87 -13.69 18.98
N ALA A 33 14.99 -12.70 18.09
CA ALA A 33 14.47 -12.82 16.73
C ALA A 33 15.10 -14.00 15.98
N SER A 34 16.38 -14.31 16.23
CA SER A 34 17.06 -15.49 15.68
C SER A 34 16.56 -16.83 16.25
N LEU A 35 15.90 -16.84 17.41
CA LEU A 35 15.23 -18.03 17.94
C LEU A 35 13.88 -18.25 17.27
N GLU A 36 13.16 -17.15 16.99
CA GLU A 36 11.87 -17.17 16.31
C GLU A 36 12.03 -17.50 14.82
N ASP A 37 13.05 -16.94 14.17
CA ASP A 37 13.40 -17.18 12.78
C ASP A 37 14.90 -17.52 12.67
N PRO A 38 15.27 -18.81 12.64
CA PRO A 38 16.67 -19.23 12.63
C PRO A 38 17.41 -18.93 11.33
N ILE A 39 16.70 -18.58 10.25
CA ILE A 39 17.31 -18.29 8.93
C ILE A 39 17.47 -16.78 8.75
N TYR A 40 16.44 -16.00 9.05
CA TYR A 40 16.42 -14.56 8.77
C TYR A 40 16.45 -13.68 10.03
N GLY A 41 16.16 -14.22 11.22
CA GLY A 41 16.23 -13.48 12.48
C GLY A 41 15.45 -12.16 12.47
N CYS A 42 16.07 -11.07 12.92
CA CYS A 42 15.44 -9.75 12.90
C CYS A 42 15.20 -9.20 11.48
N VAL A 43 15.85 -9.75 10.45
CA VAL A 43 15.67 -9.32 9.05
C VAL A 43 14.28 -9.67 8.54
N SER A 44 13.67 -10.77 8.99
CA SER A 44 12.29 -11.10 8.60
C SER A 44 11.29 -10.07 9.11
N GLN A 45 11.52 -9.52 10.30
CA GLN A 45 10.69 -8.45 10.88
C GLN A 45 10.84 -7.15 10.09
N ILE A 46 12.06 -6.80 9.69
CA ILE A 46 12.31 -5.65 8.81
C ILE A 46 11.59 -5.83 7.46
N PHE A 47 11.69 -7.02 6.87
CA PHE A 47 11.05 -7.32 5.59
C PHE A 47 9.52 -7.27 5.69
N ALA A 48 8.93 -7.79 6.77
CA ALA A 48 7.49 -7.71 7.00
C ALA A 48 7.01 -6.25 7.08
N LEU A 49 7.77 -5.38 7.76
CA LEU A 49 7.46 -3.95 7.80
C LEU A 49 7.56 -3.31 6.41
N GLN A 50 8.55 -3.67 5.61
CA GLN A 50 8.66 -3.19 4.22
C GLN A 50 7.48 -3.65 3.36
N GLN A 51 7.06 -4.91 3.49
CA GLN A 51 5.87 -5.44 2.81
C GLN A 51 4.60 -4.69 3.23
N HIS A 52 4.46 -4.35 4.52
CA HIS A 52 3.32 -3.57 4.99
C HIS A 52 3.25 -2.18 4.34
N VAL A 53 4.39 -1.48 4.22
CA VAL A 53 4.46 -0.17 3.54
C VAL A 53 4.01 -0.32 2.09
N VAL A 54 4.56 -1.29 1.35
CA VAL A 54 4.20 -1.53 -0.05
C VAL A 54 2.72 -1.87 -0.20
N ASN A 55 2.18 -2.70 0.69
CA ASN A 55 0.77 -3.07 0.67
C ASN A 55 -0.14 -1.87 0.97
N PHE A 56 0.26 -0.97 1.87
CA PHE A 56 -0.48 0.26 2.11
C PHE A 56 -0.43 1.20 0.90
N GLU A 57 0.72 1.37 0.27
CA GLU A 57 0.86 2.17 -0.95
C GLU A 57 0.00 1.62 -2.11
N ALA A 58 -0.02 0.30 -2.28
CA ALA A 58 -0.87 -0.36 -3.29
C ALA A 58 -2.36 -0.13 -3.02
N GLN A 59 -2.80 -0.20 -1.76
CA GLN A 59 -4.18 0.12 -1.38
C GLN A 59 -4.54 1.56 -1.73
N LEU A 60 -3.66 2.52 -1.43
CA LEU A 60 -3.88 3.92 -1.80
C LEU A 60 -3.97 4.12 -3.33
N ALA A 61 -3.08 3.49 -4.09
CA ALA A 61 -3.13 3.54 -5.55
C ALA A 61 -4.45 2.97 -6.09
N SER A 62 -4.88 1.81 -5.59
CA SER A 62 -6.15 1.19 -6.00
C SER A 62 -7.37 2.05 -5.66
N LEU A 63 -7.37 2.72 -4.51
CA LEU A 63 -8.46 3.63 -4.12
C LEU A 63 -8.46 4.87 -5.01
N HIS A 64 -7.29 5.42 -5.30
CA HIS A 64 -7.16 6.55 -6.22
C HIS A 64 -7.68 6.20 -7.61
N ASP A 65 -7.30 5.04 -8.16
CA ASP A 65 -7.78 4.58 -9.46
C ASP A 65 -9.30 4.35 -9.46
N GLN A 66 -9.86 3.79 -8.39
CA GLN A 66 -11.32 3.63 -8.25
C GLN A 66 -12.05 4.99 -8.24
N VAL A 67 -11.49 5.99 -7.55
CA VAL A 67 -12.05 7.34 -7.49
C VAL A 67 -11.99 8.00 -8.87
N VAL A 68 -10.85 7.94 -9.56
CA VAL A 68 -10.71 8.46 -10.92
C VAL A 68 -11.69 7.77 -11.87
N GLN A 69 -11.79 6.44 -11.80
CA GLN A 69 -12.72 5.67 -12.62
C GLN A 69 -14.18 6.06 -12.35
N SER A 70 -14.54 6.30 -11.09
CA SER A 70 -15.87 6.79 -10.71
C SER A 70 -16.16 8.17 -11.31
N PHE A 71 -15.20 9.11 -11.25
CA PHE A 71 -15.37 10.44 -11.84
C PHE A 71 -15.47 10.42 -13.37
N LEU A 72 -14.69 9.56 -14.03
CA LEU A 72 -14.79 9.36 -15.48
C LEU A 72 -16.15 8.75 -15.86
N TYR A 73 -16.64 7.77 -15.08
CA TYR A 73 -17.96 7.20 -15.27
C TYR A 73 -19.07 8.26 -15.08
N ASP A 74 -18.97 9.12 -14.06
CA ASP A 74 -19.93 10.20 -13.80
C ASP A 74 -19.95 11.23 -14.95
N SER A 75 -18.77 11.55 -15.49
CA SER A 75 -18.62 12.46 -16.66
C SER A 75 -19.25 11.89 -17.94
N LEU A 76 -19.23 10.56 -18.11
CA LEU A 76 -19.90 9.88 -19.24
C LEU A 76 -21.43 9.85 -19.08
N VAL A 77 -21.94 9.81 -17.84
CA VAL A 77 -23.37 9.87 -17.55
C VAL A 77 -23.93 11.26 -17.84
N GLU A 78 -23.20 12.33 -17.52
CA GLU A 78 -23.62 13.72 -17.75
C GLU A 78 -23.69 14.09 -19.25
N THR A 79 -22.93 13.38 -20.10
CA THR A 79 -22.97 13.57 -21.57
C THR A 79 -24.24 12.98 -22.21
N SER A 80 -24.90 12.01 -21.56
CA SER A 80 -26.14 11.40 -22.08
C SER A 80 -27.40 12.21 -21.76
N SER A 81 -27.35 13.17 -20.82
CA SER A 81 -28.52 13.95 -20.40
C SER A 81 -28.77 15.24 -21.21
N ASN A 82 -27.90 15.59 -22.17
CA ASN A 82 -28.09 16.75 -23.06
C ASN A 82 -28.41 16.34 -24.51
N THR A 83 -29.49 15.57 -24.70
CA THR A 83 -30.22 15.57 -25.99
C THR A 83 -31.72 15.59 -25.70
N MET A 84 -32.27 16.80 -25.52
CA MET A 84 -33.70 17.03 -25.66
C MET A 84 -34.07 16.85 -27.15
N PRO A 85 -35.02 15.97 -27.52
CA PRO A 85 -35.60 16.02 -28.85
C PRO A 85 -36.66 17.14 -28.85
N LEU A 86 -36.29 18.32 -29.36
CA LEU A 86 -37.25 19.40 -29.62
C LEU A 86 -37.37 19.66 -31.12
N LEU A 87 -38.60 19.47 -31.61
CA LEU A 87 -39.19 19.95 -32.87
C LEU A 87 -38.62 19.32 -34.17
N ASN A 88 -39.40 18.99 -35.20
CA ASN A 88 -40.53 19.73 -35.72
C ASN A 88 -41.34 18.88 -36.71
N SER A 89 -42.67 18.99 -36.63
CA SER A 89 -43.59 18.52 -37.65
C SER A 89 -43.47 19.37 -38.92
N SER A 90 -43.39 18.72 -40.08
CA SER A 90 -43.80 19.32 -41.35
C SER A 90 -44.38 18.25 -42.28
N HIS A 91 -45.68 18.02 -42.12
CA HIS A 91 -46.68 18.23 -43.17
C HIS A 91 -46.29 17.82 -44.61
N ILE A 92 -46.75 16.63 -45.05
CA ILE A 92 -47.26 16.45 -46.42
C ILE A 92 -48.55 15.61 -46.36
N ASN A 93 -49.66 16.34 -46.33
CA ASN A 93 -50.89 16.13 -47.10
C ASN A 93 -51.13 14.75 -47.77
N ASN A 94 -52.19 14.09 -47.29
CA ASN A 94 -53.47 13.86 -47.98
C ASN A 94 -53.51 13.15 -49.36
N VAL A 95 -54.57 12.35 -49.47
CA VAL A 95 -55.34 11.92 -50.65
C VAL A 95 -54.94 10.62 -51.33
N GLY A 96 -55.93 9.71 -51.38
CA GLY A 96 -56.07 8.71 -52.45
C GLY A 96 -56.18 7.30 -51.89
N ALA A 97 -57.37 6.82 -51.52
CA ALA A 97 -58.33 6.23 -52.46
C ALA A 97 -57.68 5.13 -53.32
N THR A 98 -57.84 3.86 -52.91
CA THR A 98 -58.79 2.88 -53.45
C THR A 98 -58.62 1.55 -52.71
#